data_AF-A0ABD1X572-F1
#
_entry.id   AF-A0ABD1X572-F1
#
_cell.length_a   1.000
_cell.length_b   1.000
_cell.length_c   1.000
_cell.angle_alpha   90.00
_cell.angle_beta   90.00
_cell.angle_gamma   90.00
#
_symmetry.space_group_name_H-M   'P 1'
#
loop_
_entity.id
_entity.type
_entity.pdbx_description
1 polymer ?
#
loop_
_entity_poly.entity_id
_entity_poly.type
_entity_poly.pdbx_seq_one_letter_code
_entity_poly.pdbx_strand_id
1 'polypeptide(L)'
;MGAAIGMCFLVLLLISTFQLQVIAVKSIPQLKLDTEILQESVVKLINGNAEAGWKAAMNPRFANHTVAEFKHLLGVKPTPEGDLKSISVVTHAKSLKLPKKFDARTAWPHCSTIGRILDQVT
;
A
#
# COMPACT_ATOMS: atom_id res chain seq x y z
N MET A 1 42.40 -15.57 34.56
CA MET A 1 41.21 -14.68 34.64
C MET A 1 41.18 -13.56 33.60
N GLY A 2 42.32 -13.01 33.15
CA GLY A 2 42.32 -11.89 32.18
C GLY A 2 41.84 -12.21 30.75
N ALA A 3 42.07 -13.42 30.25
CA ALA A 3 41.70 -13.80 28.88
C ALA A 3 40.18 -13.90 28.65
N ALA A 4 39.43 -14.42 29.63
CA ALA A 4 37.97 -14.57 29.53
C ALA A 4 37.24 -13.21 29.52
N ILE A 5 37.76 -12.23 30.27
CA ILE A 5 37.19 -10.88 30.33
C ILE A 5 37.41 -10.14 29.01
N GLY A 6 38.62 -10.22 28.44
CA GLY A 6 38.92 -9.62 27.13
C GLY A 6 38.08 -10.21 25.99
N MET A 7 37.80 -11.52 26.05
CA MET A 7 36.96 -12.20 25.06
C MET A 7 35.48 -11.79 25.17
N CYS A 8 34.95 -11.57 26.38
CA CYS A 8 33.61 -11.02 26.58
C CYS A 8 33.48 -9.58 26.08
N PHE A 9 34.49 -8.72 26.28
CA PHE A 9 34.49 -7.35 25.76
C PHE A 9 34.52 -7.30 24.22
N LEU A 10 35.29 -8.19 23.59
CA LEU A 10 35.32 -8.33 22.12
C LEU A 10 33.97 -8.80 21.56
N VAL A 11 33.30 -9.74 22.24
CA VAL A 11 31.96 -10.21 21.82
C VAL A 11 30.90 -9.11 21.98
N LEU A 12 30.93 -8.33 23.06
CA LEU A 12 30.01 -7.21 23.27
C LEU A 12 30.21 -6.07 22.25
N LEU A 13 31.45 -5.81 21.83
CA LEU A 13 31.77 -4.84 20.77
C LEU A 13 31.29 -5.30 19.39
N LEU A 14 31.27 -6.60 19.12
CA LEU A 14 30.75 -7.16 17.87
C LEU A 14 29.21 -7.16 17.81
N ILE A 15 28.53 -7.17 18.96
CA ILE A 15 27.06 -7.11 19.04
C ILE A 15 26.56 -5.67 18.87
N SER A 16 27.33 -4.65 19.24
CA SER A 16 26.92 -3.23 19.13
C SER A 16 26.91 -2.69 17.68
N THR A 17 27.65 -3.33 16.77
CA THR A 17 27.74 -2.95 15.36
C THR A 17 26.65 -3.56 14.48
N PHE A 18 25.81 -4.45 15.03
CA PHE A 18 24.51 -4.80 14.45
C PHE A 18 23.52 -3.64 14.67
N GLN A 19 23.86 -2.47 14.14
CA GLN A 19 22.92 -1.38 13.95
C GLN A 19 21.88 -1.89 12.95
N LEU A 20 20.63 -2.03 13.41
CA LEU A 20 19.46 -2.20 12.55
C LEU A 20 19.55 -1.15 11.43
N GLN A 21 19.92 -1.57 10.22
CA GLN A 21 19.84 -0.69 9.06
C GLN A 21 18.36 -0.57 8.70
N VAL A 22 17.68 0.34 9.39
CA VAL A 22 16.37 0.81 8.98
C VAL A 22 16.59 1.56 7.68
N ILE A 23 16.02 1.06 6.58
CA ILE A 23 16.04 1.76 5.30
C ILE A 23 15.26 3.06 5.48
N ALA A 24 15.97 4.17 5.68
CA ALA A 24 15.38 5.48 5.79
C ALA A 24 14.85 5.91 4.42
N VAL A 25 13.53 6.02 4.29
CA VAL A 25 12.90 6.65 3.13
C VAL A 25 13.33 8.12 3.10
N LYS A 26 13.78 8.61 1.94
CA LYS A 26 14.15 10.03 1.74
C LYS A 26 12.99 10.91 2.19
N SER A 27 13.25 11.83 3.13
CA SER A 27 12.20 12.72 3.64
C SER A 27 11.67 13.61 2.52
N ILE A 28 10.34 13.68 2.43
CA ILE A 28 9.67 14.62 1.54
C ILE A 28 9.65 15.96 2.26
N PRO A 29 10.01 17.09 1.61
CA PRO A 29 9.93 18.41 2.22
C PRO A 29 8.50 18.68 2.73
N GLN A 30 8.38 19.26 3.92
CA GLN A 30 7.08 19.57 4.56
C GLN A 30 6.15 20.37 3.64
N LEU A 31 6.70 21.33 2.89
CA LEU A 31 5.96 22.12 1.90
C LEU A 31 5.24 21.27 0.85
N LYS A 32 5.79 20.10 0.48
CA LYS A 32 5.18 19.18 -0.50
C LYS A 32 4.13 18.25 0.15
N LEU A 33 4.12 18.16 1.47
CA LEU A 33 3.10 17.42 2.21
C LEU A 33 1.85 18.27 2.42
N ASP A 34 2.01 19.58 2.60
CA ASP A 34 0.92 20.51 2.88
C ASP A 34 0.21 21.02 1.60
N THR A 35 0.73 20.70 0.41
CA THR A 35 0.04 21.02 -0.86
C THR A 35 -1.24 20.22 -1.01
N GLU A 36 -2.25 20.85 -1.61
CA GLU A 36 -3.47 20.16 -2.03
C GLU A 36 -3.17 19.02 -3.02
N ILE A 37 -3.86 17.89 -2.81
CA ILE A 37 -3.69 16.69 -3.65
C ILE A 37 -4.34 16.85 -5.02
N LEU A 38 -5.47 17.56 -5.09
CA LEU A 38 -6.20 17.78 -6.33
C LEU A 38 -5.66 19.00 -7.05
N GLN A 39 -5.18 18.80 -8.29
CA GLN A 39 -4.62 19.87 -9.11
C GLN A 39 -5.21 19.82 -10.52
N GLU A 40 -5.70 20.96 -11.00
CA GLU A 40 -6.39 21.03 -12.30
C GLU A 40 -5.44 20.71 -13.45
N SER A 41 -4.17 21.10 -13.33
CA SER A 41 -3.10 20.77 -14.27
C SER A 41 -2.95 19.26 -14.45
N VAL A 42 -3.03 18.48 -13.36
CA VAL A 42 -2.95 17.01 -13.39
C VAL A 42 -4.17 16.42 -14.08
N VAL A 43 -5.37 16.92 -13.78
CA VAL A 43 -6.61 16.48 -14.45
C VAL A 43 -6.55 16.74 -15.96
N LYS A 44 -6.10 17.95 -16.37
CA LYS A 44 -5.93 18.31 -17.78
C LYS A 44 -4.88 17.45 -18.48
N LEU A 45 -3.74 17.21 -17.83
CA LEU A 45 -2.68 16.36 -18.35
C LEU A 45 -3.20 14.94 -18.63
N ILE A 46 -3.89 14.34 -17.66
CA ILE A 46 -4.44 12.99 -17.79
C ILE A 46 -5.50 12.95 -18.90
N ASN A 47 -6.46 13.87 -18.88
CA ASN A 47 -7.56 13.87 -19.84
C ASN A 47 -7.13 14.30 -21.25
N GLY A 48 -5.94 14.88 -21.41
CA GLY A 48 -5.32 15.14 -22.72
C GLY A 48 -4.85 13.88 -23.43
N ASN A 49 -4.72 12.75 -22.72
CA ASN A 49 -4.42 11.46 -23.33
C ASN A 49 -5.69 10.80 -23.89
N ALA A 50 -5.84 10.84 -25.22
CA ALA A 50 -6.97 10.23 -25.92
C ALA A 50 -7.02 8.69 -25.79
N GLU A 51 -5.92 8.03 -25.43
CA GLU A 51 -5.84 6.58 -25.23
C GLU A 51 -6.22 6.15 -23.81
N ALA A 52 -6.49 7.09 -22.90
CA ALA A 52 -6.89 6.77 -21.55
C ALA A 52 -8.29 6.11 -21.54
N GLY A 53 -8.38 4.87 -21.06
CA GLY A 53 -9.66 4.17 -20.85
C GLY A 53 -10.49 4.70 -19.67
N TRP A 54 -10.13 5.86 -19.11
CA TRP A 54 -10.73 6.47 -17.92
C TRP A 54 -10.61 8.00 -17.98
N LYS A 55 -11.42 8.71 -17.18
CA LYS A 55 -11.45 10.18 -17.11
C LYS A 55 -11.13 10.65 -15.70
N ALA A 56 -10.16 11.55 -15.57
CA ALA A 56 -9.84 12.22 -14.31
C ALA A 56 -10.85 13.33 -13.99
N ALA A 57 -11.11 13.54 -12.71
CA ALA A 57 -11.97 14.60 -12.19
C ALA A 57 -11.52 15.05 -10.79
N MET A 58 -11.94 16.27 -10.41
CA MET A 58 -11.78 16.80 -9.06
C MET A 58 -12.83 16.16 -8.13
N ASN A 59 -12.51 14.99 -7.57
CA ASN A 59 -13.46 14.28 -6.72
C ASN A 59 -13.76 15.08 -5.43
N PRO A 60 -15.01 15.46 -5.14
CA PRO A 60 -15.35 16.25 -3.96
C PRO A 60 -14.95 15.59 -2.63
N ARG A 61 -14.87 14.24 -2.57
CA ARG A 61 -14.39 13.51 -1.39
C ARG A 61 -12.98 13.92 -0.99
N PHE A 62 -12.17 14.39 -1.95
CA PHE A 62 -10.78 14.80 -1.73
C PHE A 62 -10.58 16.31 -1.83
N ALA A 63 -11.66 17.10 -1.82
CA ALA A 63 -11.57 18.55 -1.84
C ALA A 63 -10.80 19.04 -0.60
N ASN A 64 -9.84 19.93 -0.81
CA ASN A 64 -8.99 20.52 0.23
C ASN A 64 -8.10 19.54 1.00
N HIS A 65 -8.03 18.26 0.59
CA HIS A 65 -7.08 17.34 1.20
C HIS A 65 -5.65 17.71 0.80
N THR A 66 -4.76 17.73 1.77
CA THR A 66 -3.32 17.80 1.57
C THR A 66 -2.76 16.45 1.11
N VAL A 67 -1.54 16.45 0.58
CA VAL A 67 -0.80 15.23 0.26
C VAL A 67 -0.58 14.36 1.52
N ALA A 68 -0.38 14.98 2.69
CA ALA A 68 -0.27 14.27 3.96
C ALA A 68 -1.55 13.52 4.32
N GLU A 69 -2.69 14.20 4.30
CA GLU A 69 -3.99 13.61 4.62
C GLU A 69 -4.36 12.49 3.63
N PHE A 70 -4.10 12.71 2.34
CA PHE A 70 -4.36 11.69 1.33
C PHE A 70 -3.54 10.42 1.54
N LYS A 71 -2.30 10.52 2.04
CA LYS A 71 -1.45 9.36 2.32
C LYS A 71 -2.01 8.47 3.43
N HIS A 72 -2.76 9.01 4.39
CA HIS A 72 -3.42 8.17 5.39
C HIS A 72 -4.43 7.20 4.79
N LEU A 73 -4.94 7.50 3.59
CA LEU A 73 -5.81 6.59 2.86
C LEU A 73 -5.06 5.38 2.27
N LEU A 74 -3.74 5.46 2.14
CA LEU A 74 -2.86 4.47 1.50
C LEU A 74 -2.18 3.56 2.53
N GLY A 75 -2.95 3.05 3.50
CA GLY A 75 -2.42 2.39 4.71
C GLY A 75 -1.89 0.96 4.59
N VAL A 76 -1.90 0.35 3.39
CA VAL A 76 -1.46 -1.04 3.21
C VAL A 76 0.07 -1.12 3.23
N LYS A 77 0.61 -1.91 4.17
CA LYS A 77 2.04 -2.25 4.22
C LYS A 77 2.30 -3.58 3.52
N PRO A 78 3.48 -3.79 2.90
CA PRO A 78 3.85 -5.09 2.35
C PRO A 78 3.74 -6.19 3.42
N THR A 79 3.15 -7.32 3.06
CA THR A 79 3.08 -8.49 3.94
C THR A 79 4.48 -9.05 4.18
N PRO A 80 4.94 -9.21 5.43
CA PRO A 80 6.22 -9.84 5.73
C PRO A 80 6.29 -11.27 5.19
N GLU A 81 7.45 -11.69 4.67
CA GLU A 81 7.63 -13.02 4.07
C GLU A 81 7.29 -14.19 5.02
N GLY A 82 7.49 -13.98 6.33
CA GLY A 82 7.14 -14.96 7.37
C GLY A 82 5.64 -15.17 7.57
N ASP A 83 4.82 -14.16 7.23
CA ASP A 83 3.36 -14.16 7.43
C ASP A 83 2.62 -14.77 6.24
N LEU A 84 3.30 -15.00 5.11
CA LEU A 84 2.74 -15.61 3.91
C LEU A 84 2.48 -17.13 4.05
N LYS A 85 2.90 -17.76 5.16
CA LYS A 85 3.11 -19.22 5.24
C LYS A 85 1.96 -20.08 5.75
N SER A 86 0.71 -19.62 5.74
CA SER A 86 -0.39 -20.41 6.34
C SER A 86 -1.58 -20.72 5.43
N ILE A 87 -1.60 -20.28 4.17
CA ILE A 87 -2.77 -20.48 3.29
C ILE A 87 -2.41 -21.45 2.16
N SER A 88 -3.10 -22.59 2.11
CA SER A 88 -2.98 -23.53 1.00
C SER A 88 -3.50 -22.91 -0.30
N VAL A 89 -2.68 -22.90 -1.35
CA VAL A 89 -3.07 -22.41 -2.67
C VAL A 89 -3.87 -23.49 -3.40
N VAL A 90 -5.14 -23.22 -3.69
CA VAL A 90 -5.98 -24.09 -4.53
C VAL A 90 -5.76 -23.73 -6.00
N THR A 91 -5.38 -24.71 -6.81
CA THR A 91 -5.14 -24.53 -8.24
C THR A 91 -6.16 -25.30 -9.06
N HIS A 92 -6.69 -24.68 -10.12
CA HIS A 92 -7.61 -25.30 -11.07
C HIS A 92 -6.94 -25.56 -12.43
N ALA A 93 -7.48 -26.50 -13.20
CA ALA A 93 -7.00 -26.81 -14.54
C ALA A 93 -7.17 -25.61 -15.48
N LYS A 94 -6.18 -25.35 -16.35
CA LYS A 94 -6.23 -24.28 -17.35
C LYS A 94 -7.38 -24.44 -18.37
N SER A 95 -7.91 -25.64 -18.50
CA SER A 95 -9.07 -25.94 -19.35
C SER A 95 -10.41 -25.47 -18.76
N LEU A 96 -10.42 -24.97 -17.52
CA LEU A 96 -11.61 -24.44 -16.90
C LEU A 96 -12.12 -23.22 -17.68
N LYS A 97 -13.37 -23.30 -18.16
CA LYS A 97 -14.01 -22.24 -18.93
C LYS A 97 -14.50 -21.14 -18.01
N LEU A 98 -13.73 -20.07 -17.88
CA LEU A 98 -14.14 -18.87 -17.15
C LEU A 98 -15.05 -17.97 -17.99
N PRO A 99 -16.00 -17.25 -17.37
CA PRO A 99 -16.87 -16.33 -18.09
C PRO A 99 -16.08 -15.11 -18.59
N LYS A 100 -16.52 -14.52 -19.71
CA LYS A 100 -15.91 -13.29 -20.26
C LYS A 100 -16.10 -12.06 -19.38
N LYS A 101 -17.16 -12.04 -18.56
CA LYS A 101 -17.49 -10.99 -17.60
C LYS A 101 -17.99 -11.64 -16.32
N PHE A 102 -17.61 -11.09 -15.17
CA PHE A 102 -18.03 -11.60 -13.88
C PHE A 102 -18.29 -10.42 -12.93
N ASP A 103 -19.40 -10.47 -12.21
CA ASP A 103 -19.72 -9.52 -11.14
C ASP A 103 -20.23 -10.31 -9.94
N ALA A 104 -19.51 -10.22 -8.82
CA ALA A 104 -19.84 -10.93 -7.59
C ALA A 104 -21.24 -10.58 -7.06
N ARG A 105 -21.70 -9.34 -7.26
CA ARG A 105 -23.04 -8.90 -6.83
C ARG A 105 -24.15 -9.64 -7.59
N THR A 106 -23.87 -9.98 -8.86
CA THR A 106 -24.80 -10.74 -9.71
C THR A 106 -24.73 -12.24 -9.40
N ALA A 107 -23.54 -12.77 -9.10
CA ALA A 107 -23.36 -14.19 -8.78
C ALA A 107 -23.94 -14.58 -7.41
N TRP A 108 -23.92 -13.66 -6.44
CA TRP A 108 -24.44 -13.88 -5.08
C TRP A 108 -25.39 -12.76 -4.66
N PRO A 109 -26.58 -12.65 -5.28
CA PRO A 109 -27.49 -11.53 -5.07
C PRO A 109 -28.08 -11.47 -3.66
N HIS A 110 -28.14 -12.62 -2.96
CA HIS A 110 -28.63 -12.70 -1.59
C HIS A 110 -27.60 -12.22 -0.55
N CYS A 111 -26.35 -12.00 -0.95
CA CYS A 111 -25.28 -11.52 -0.07
C CYS A 111 -25.16 -9.99 -0.17
N SER A 112 -25.98 -9.28 0.60
CA SER A 112 -26.01 -7.80 0.62
C SER A 112 -24.68 -7.14 0.97
N THR A 113 -23.78 -7.85 1.67
CA THR A 113 -22.45 -7.37 2.05
C THR A 113 -21.53 -7.12 0.85
N ILE A 114 -21.70 -7.84 -0.27
CA ILE A 114 -20.84 -7.74 -1.45
C ILE A 114 -21.02 -6.39 -2.16
N GLY A 115 -22.24 -5.85 -2.17
CA GLY A 115 -22.55 -4.58 -2.80
C GLY A 115 -22.33 -3.35 -1.91
N ARG A 116 -21.97 -3.54 -0.63
CA ARG A 116 -21.90 -2.46 0.35
C ARG A 116 -20.55 -1.75 0.28
N ILE A 117 -20.58 -0.44 0.03
CA ILE A 117 -19.41 0.43 0.13
C ILE A 117 -19.25 0.89 1.57
N LEU A 118 -18.05 0.71 2.13
CA LEU A 118 -17.68 1.14 3.48
C LEU A 118 -16.78 2.37 3.42
N ASP A 119 -16.78 3.15 4.49
CA ASP A 119 -15.82 4.23 4.69
C ASP A 119 -14.81 3.82 5.76
N GLN A 120 -13.53 4.07 5.48
CA GLN A 120 -12.42 3.64 6.33
C GLN A 120 -12.09 4.63 7.45
N VAL A 121 -13.04 5.51 7.81
CA VAL A 121 -12.98 6.62 8.78
C VAL A 121 -11.58 6.80 9.36
N THR A 122 -10.83 7.75 8.81
CA THR A 122 -9.48 8.10 9.29
C THR A 122 -9.58 9.01 10.50
#